data_AF-U3J6X7-F1
#
_entry.id   AF-U3J6X7-F1
#
_cell.length_a   1.000
_cell.length_b   1.000
_cell.length_c   1.000
_cell.angle_alpha   90.00
_cell.angle_beta   90.00
_cell.angle_gamma   90.00
#
_symmetry.space_group_name_H-M   'P 1'
#
loop_
_entity.id
_entity.type
_entity.pdbx_description
1 polymer ?
#
loop_
_entity_poly.entity_id
_entity_poly.type
_entity_poly.pdbx_seq_one_letter_code
_entity_poly.pdbx_strand_id
1 'polypeptide(L)'
;AQLSLLYSSYAKKESDFNGVQVKLRELEAALHSKEAALATALGDKRSLEGELDDLRDQLAQLEASLAAVKKQLADETLLKVDLENRCQSLIEDLEFRKNMYEEEINETKRKHETRLVEVDSGRQIEYEHKLSQALQEIREQHDAQVKLYKEELEQTYRTKLDNAKLSSEMSNCTAKSVREELDESRVRIETLSSLLSSLQKESRVWQDKVQELEDTLVRERENCRKMLSEREGEMAEIRSQMQQQLNDYEQLLDVKLALDMEINAYRKLLEGEEERLKLTPSPSSRVTVSRASSSRSVRTTKRKRRRIDVEESEASSSVSISHSASATGNVSIEEIDVDGKFIRLKNTSEQDQPMGGWEMIRKIGDTSARYRYTSRYVLKAGQTVTIWAANAGVTASPPTHLIWRNQNSWGTGEDVKVVLKNSQGEEVAQRSTVFKTTIHEGEEENEDEEEIIVEEEDQQVHVNCCPTEVI
;
A
#
# COMPACT_ATOMS: atom_id res chain seq x y z
N ALA A 1 93.00 -49.17 -211.91
CA ALA A 1 91.69 -48.50 -211.95
C ALA A 1 90.50 -49.36 -211.48
N GLN A 2 90.53 -50.71 -211.49
CA GLN A 2 89.35 -51.52 -211.12
C GLN A 2 89.25 -52.07 -209.67
N LEU A 3 90.32 -52.16 -208.88
CA LEU A 3 90.22 -52.76 -207.51
C LEU A 3 90.03 -51.76 -206.36
N SER A 4 90.23 -50.45 -206.56
CA SER A 4 89.84 -49.45 -205.54
C SER A 4 88.32 -49.38 -205.35
N LEU A 5 87.54 -49.81 -206.36
CA LEU A 5 86.09 -50.00 -206.29
C LEU A 5 85.67 -51.18 -205.40
N LEU A 6 86.50 -52.23 -205.32
CA LEU A 6 86.23 -53.41 -204.49
C LEU A 6 86.53 -53.12 -203.01
N TYR A 7 87.56 -52.30 -202.76
CA TYR A 7 87.86 -51.77 -201.43
C TYR A 7 86.73 -50.87 -200.89
N SER A 8 86.10 -50.09 -201.77
CA SER A 8 84.94 -49.26 -201.41
C SER A 8 83.67 -50.07 -201.11
N SER A 9 83.42 -51.16 -201.84
CA SER A 9 82.27 -52.06 -201.64
C SER A 9 82.35 -52.84 -200.32
N TYR A 10 83.53 -53.36 -199.97
CA TYR A 10 83.73 -54.11 -198.73
C TYR A 10 83.59 -53.22 -197.49
N ALA A 11 84.19 -52.02 -197.54
CA ALA A 11 84.08 -51.04 -196.46
C ALA A 11 82.62 -50.63 -196.17
N LYS A 12 81.76 -50.60 -197.20
CA LYS A 12 80.34 -50.26 -197.05
C LYS A 12 79.54 -51.37 -196.34
N LYS A 13 79.77 -52.64 -196.71
CA LYS A 13 79.14 -53.78 -196.01
C LYS A 13 79.61 -53.94 -194.57
N GLU A 14 80.87 -53.64 -194.31
CA GLU A 14 81.44 -53.66 -192.97
C GLU A 14 80.86 -52.53 -192.08
N SER A 15 80.62 -51.35 -192.67
CA SER A 15 79.84 -50.28 -192.03
C SER A 15 78.41 -50.72 -191.70
N ASP A 16 77.69 -51.35 -192.64
CA ASP A 16 76.29 -51.75 -192.42
C ASP A 16 76.17 -52.86 -191.36
N PHE A 17 77.08 -53.84 -191.34
CA PHE A 17 77.13 -54.88 -190.30
C PHE A 17 77.39 -54.27 -188.92
N ASN A 18 78.36 -53.35 -188.82
CA ASN A 18 78.62 -52.63 -187.56
C ASN A 18 77.40 -51.80 -187.12
N GLY A 19 76.67 -51.19 -188.06
CA GLY A 19 75.45 -50.45 -187.76
C GLY A 19 74.33 -51.33 -187.18
N VAL A 20 74.12 -52.54 -187.71
CA VAL A 20 73.14 -53.49 -187.16
C VAL A 20 73.59 -54.02 -185.79
N GLN A 21 74.88 -54.27 -185.62
CA GLN A 21 75.43 -54.73 -184.34
C GLN A 21 75.31 -53.66 -183.23
N VAL A 22 75.41 -52.38 -183.58
CA VAL A 22 75.14 -51.28 -182.64
C VAL A 22 73.66 -51.24 -182.26
N LYS A 23 72.74 -51.36 -183.22
CA LYS A 23 71.29 -51.38 -182.94
C LYS A 23 70.85 -52.55 -182.06
N LEU A 24 71.45 -53.74 -182.23
CA LEU A 24 71.18 -54.89 -181.37
C LEU A 24 71.61 -54.59 -179.92
N ARG A 25 72.83 -54.07 -179.73
CA ARG A 25 73.33 -53.67 -178.41
C ARG A 25 72.46 -52.58 -177.77
N GLU A 26 71.95 -51.63 -178.55
CA GLU A 26 71.03 -50.61 -178.05
C GLU A 26 69.69 -51.20 -177.59
N LEU A 27 69.12 -52.16 -178.33
CA LEU A 27 67.87 -52.84 -177.93
C LEU A 27 68.06 -53.75 -176.72
N GLU A 28 69.18 -54.47 -176.63
CA GLU A 28 69.54 -55.27 -175.45
C GLU A 28 69.74 -54.38 -174.21
N ALA A 29 70.40 -53.22 -174.36
CA ALA A 29 70.52 -52.25 -173.28
C ALA A 29 69.16 -51.67 -172.87
N ALA A 30 68.25 -51.40 -173.82
CA ALA A 30 66.90 -50.94 -173.52
C ALA A 30 66.06 -52.02 -172.82
N LEU A 31 66.18 -53.29 -173.20
CA LEU A 31 65.52 -54.41 -172.53
C LEU A 31 66.02 -54.55 -171.09
N HIS A 32 67.34 -54.61 -170.87
CA HIS A 32 67.91 -54.68 -169.54
C HIS A 32 67.56 -53.47 -168.67
N SER A 33 67.46 -52.27 -169.27
CA SER A 33 66.97 -51.09 -168.57
C SER A 33 65.51 -51.24 -168.13
N LYS A 34 64.64 -51.81 -168.98
CA LYS A 34 63.23 -52.05 -168.65
C LYS A 34 63.05 -53.18 -167.63
N GLU A 35 63.84 -54.24 -167.71
CA GLU A 35 63.87 -55.32 -166.71
C GLU A 35 64.33 -54.80 -165.35
N ALA A 36 65.36 -53.95 -165.32
CA ALA A 36 65.81 -53.28 -164.09
C ALA A 36 64.71 -52.38 -163.50
N ALA A 37 64.03 -51.58 -164.33
CA ALA A 37 62.93 -50.72 -163.86
C ALA A 37 61.75 -51.53 -163.30
N LEU A 38 61.42 -52.67 -163.92
CA LEU A 38 60.37 -53.56 -163.44
C LEU A 38 60.76 -54.25 -162.13
N ALA A 39 62.02 -54.67 -161.99
CA ALA A 39 62.54 -55.22 -160.73
C ALA A 39 62.49 -54.20 -159.59
N THR A 40 62.84 -52.93 -159.85
CA THR A 40 62.70 -51.84 -158.87
C THR A 40 61.25 -51.62 -158.47
N ALA A 41 60.32 -51.51 -159.44
CA ALA A 41 58.90 -51.32 -159.15
C ALA A 41 58.27 -52.47 -158.35
N LEU A 42 58.70 -53.72 -158.58
CA LEU A 42 58.29 -54.86 -157.76
C LEU A 42 58.91 -54.83 -156.36
N GLY A 43 60.14 -54.30 -156.22
CA GLY A 43 60.76 -54.02 -154.92
C GLY A 43 59.95 -53.02 -154.12
N ASP A 44 59.62 -51.87 -154.74
CA ASP A 44 58.83 -50.80 -154.12
C ASP A 44 57.41 -51.26 -153.77
N LYS A 45 56.80 -52.09 -154.62
CA LYS A 45 55.50 -52.70 -154.31
C LYS A 45 55.58 -53.56 -153.04
N ARG A 46 56.61 -54.41 -152.91
CA ARG A 46 56.77 -55.26 -151.72
C ARG A 46 57.08 -54.44 -150.47
N SER A 47 57.83 -53.34 -150.58
CA SER A 47 58.07 -52.46 -149.43
C SER A 47 56.79 -51.74 -149.00
N LEU A 48 56.00 -51.23 -149.94
CA LEU A 48 54.70 -50.60 -149.64
C LEU A 48 53.67 -51.60 -149.08
N GLU A 49 53.68 -52.85 -149.55
CA GLU A 49 52.86 -53.92 -148.97
C GLU A 49 53.27 -54.20 -147.51
N GLY A 50 54.57 -54.23 -147.22
CA GLY A 50 55.08 -54.35 -145.84
C GLY A 50 54.68 -53.16 -144.96
N GLU A 51 54.83 -51.93 -145.45
CA GLU A 51 54.42 -50.72 -144.72
C GLU A 51 52.90 -50.70 -144.45
N LEU A 52 52.08 -51.20 -145.37
CA LEU A 52 50.63 -51.30 -145.17
C LEU A 52 50.27 -52.32 -144.09
N ASP A 53 50.97 -53.44 -144.01
CA ASP A 53 50.74 -54.44 -142.97
C ASP A 53 51.23 -53.94 -141.61
N ASP A 54 52.38 -53.26 -141.53
CA ASP A 54 52.85 -52.59 -140.32
C ASP A 54 51.85 -51.53 -139.82
N LEU A 55 51.28 -50.73 -140.71
CA LEU A 55 50.25 -49.74 -140.37
C LEU A 55 48.94 -50.40 -139.90
N ARG A 56 48.56 -51.54 -140.48
CA ARG A 56 47.37 -52.30 -140.02
C ARG A 56 47.58 -52.85 -138.62
N ASP A 57 48.75 -53.41 -138.34
CA ASP A 57 49.10 -53.92 -137.01
C ASP A 57 49.14 -52.79 -135.98
N GLN A 58 49.69 -51.63 -136.33
CA GLN A 58 49.66 -50.44 -135.48
C GLN A 58 48.23 -49.95 -135.22
N LEU A 59 47.35 -49.93 -136.23
CA LEU A 59 45.94 -49.58 -136.04
C LEU A 59 45.23 -50.57 -135.12
N ALA A 60 45.43 -51.87 -135.32
CA ALA A 60 44.84 -52.90 -134.45
C ALA A 60 45.34 -52.79 -133.00
N GLN A 61 46.62 -52.48 -132.80
CA GLN A 61 47.19 -52.27 -131.47
C GLN A 61 46.66 -50.98 -130.81
N LEU A 62 46.48 -49.91 -131.57
CA LEU A 62 45.86 -48.67 -131.10
C LEU A 62 44.38 -48.89 -130.74
N GLU A 63 43.63 -49.63 -131.54
CA GLU A 63 42.23 -49.97 -131.26
C GLU A 63 42.10 -50.82 -129.99
N ALA A 64 42.96 -51.82 -129.81
CA ALA A 64 42.99 -52.64 -128.61
C ALA A 64 43.35 -51.82 -127.36
N SER A 65 44.35 -50.93 -127.46
CA SER A 65 44.73 -50.04 -126.34
C SER A 65 43.61 -49.04 -126.02
N LEU A 66 42.92 -48.49 -127.02
CA LEU A 66 41.77 -47.60 -126.83
C LEU A 66 40.61 -48.32 -126.16
N ALA A 67 40.32 -49.58 -126.55
CA ALA A 67 39.30 -50.39 -125.89
C ALA A 67 39.65 -50.68 -124.42
N ALA A 68 40.91 -50.99 -124.13
CA ALA A 68 41.39 -51.21 -122.77
C ALA A 68 41.27 -49.95 -121.89
N VAL A 69 41.68 -48.79 -122.41
CA VAL A 69 41.56 -47.51 -121.69
C VAL A 69 40.10 -47.12 -121.46
N LYS A 70 39.21 -47.35 -122.43
CA LYS A 70 37.77 -47.13 -122.24
C LYS A 70 37.17 -48.01 -121.15
N LYS A 71 37.59 -49.28 -121.09
CA LYS A 71 37.16 -50.20 -120.02
C LYS A 71 37.67 -49.74 -118.65
N GLN A 72 38.96 -49.39 -118.55
CA GLN A 72 39.54 -48.86 -117.32
C GLN A 72 38.83 -47.58 -116.86
N LEU A 73 38.50 -46.68 -117.80
CA LEU A 73 37.73 -45.47 -117.47
C LEU A 73 36.34 -45.81 -116.92
N ALA A 74 35.64 -46.79 -117.51
CA ALA A 74 34.34 -47.23 -117.00
C ALA A 74 34.46 -47.83 -115.59
N ASP A 75 35.44 -48.69 -115.35
CA ASP A 75 35.68 -49.32 -114.05
C ASP A 75 36.03 -48.25 -112.98
N GLU A 76 36.88 -47.27 -113.30
CA GLU A 76 37.22 -46.14 -112.42
C GLU A 76 36.01 -45.22 -112.16
N THR A 77 35.15 -44.98 -113.16
CA THR A 77 33.92 -44.20 -112.94
C THR A 77 32.94 -44.90 -112.01
N LEU A 78 32.81 -46.22 -112.09
CA LEU A 78 32.00 -47.00 -111.15
C LEU A 78 32.58 -46.94 -109.74
N LEU A 79 33.90 -47.14 -109.60
CA LEU A 79 34.57 -47.07 -108.30
C LEU A 79 34.41 -45.68 -107.66
N LYS A 80 34.51 -44.61 -108.45
CA LYS A 80 34.29 -43.24 -107.98
C LYS A 80 32.87 -43.06 -107.44
N VAL A 81 31.85 -43.54 -108.16
CA VAL A 81 30.45 -43.44 -107.72
C VAL A 81 30.21 -44.25 -106.43
N ASP A 82 30.78 -45.45 -106.31
CA ASP A 82 30.68 -46.26 -105.09
C ASP A 82 31.32 -45.56 -103.88
N LEU A 83 32.47 -44.93 -104.07
CA LEU A 83 33.14 -44.15 -103.03
C LEU A 83 32.35 -42.88 -102.65
N GLU A 84 31.77 -42.17 -103.63
CA GLU A 84 30.91 -41.02 -103.38
C GLU A 84 29.65 -41.40 -102.58
N ASN A 85 29.00 -42.51 -102.93
CA ASN A 85 27.85 -43.05 -102.19
C ASN A 85 28.23 -43.42 -100.74
N ARG A 86 29.41 -44.03 -100.55
CA ARG A 86 29.91 -44.37 -99.23
C ARG A 86 30.26 -43.13 -98.40
N CYS A 87 30.86 -42.11 -99.01
CA CYS A 87 31.10 -40.81 -98.36
C CYS A 87 29.79 -40.15 -97.94
N GLN A 88 28.78 -40.15 -98.81
CA GLN A 88 27.47 -39.59 -98.51
C GLN A 88 26.79 -40.30 -97.34
N SER A 89 26.81 -41.64 -97.33
CA SER A 89 26.27 -42.43 -96.21
C SER A 89 26.97 -42.11 -94.89
N LEU A 90 28.30 -41.95 -94.90
CA LEU A 90 29.06 -41.59 -93.71
C LEU A 90 28.79 -40.16 -93.23
N ILE A 91 28.50 -39.22 -94.15
CA ILE A 91 28.11 -37.86 -93.80
C ILE A 91 26.76 -37.86 -93.08
N GLU A 92 25.78 -38.59 -93.63
CA GLU A 92 24.44 -38.72 -93.04
C GLU A 92 24.49 -39.38 -91.65
N ASP A 93 25.29 -40.42 -91.47
CA ASP A 93 25.52 -41.06 -90.16
C ASP A 93 26.15 -40.10 -89.14
N LEU A 94 27.09 -39.24 -89.58
CA LEU A 94 27.73 -38.25 -88.73
C LEU A 94 26.73 -37.17 -88.30
N GLU A 95 25.92 -36.67 -89.23
CA GLU A 95 24.88 -35.69 -88.95
C GLU A 95 23.83 -36.25 -88.01
N PHE A 96 23.39 -37.48 -88.22
CA PHE A 96 22.46 -38.16 -87.32
C PHE A 96 23.01 -38.26 -85.88
N ARG A 97 24.27 -38.72 -85.73
CA ARG A 97 24.91 -38.81 -84.41
C ARG A 97 25.06 -37.45 -83.74
N LYS A 98 25.42 -36.42 -84.51
CA LYS A 98 25.56 -35.05 -84.00
C LYS A 98 24.23 -34.52 -83.47
N ASN A 99 23.14 -34.72 -84.21
CA ASN A 99 21.80 -34.30 -83.79
C ASN A 99 21.35 -35.04 -82.52
N MET A 100 21.59 -36.36 -82.43
CA MET A 100 21.32 -37.14 -81.21
C MET A 100 22.06 -36.57 -79.99
N TYR A 101 23.36 -36.29 -80.10
CA TYR A 101 24.12 -35.72 -78.99
C TYR A 101 23.66 -34.31 -78.62
N GLU A 102 23.27 -33.49 -79.60
CA GLU A 102 22.70 -32.16 -79.33
C GLU A 102 21.36 -32.27 -78.58
N GLU A 103 20.51 -33.23 -78.93
CA GLU A 103 19.25 -33.51 -78.23
C GLU A 103 19.49 -33.99 -76.78
N GLU A 104 20.41 -34.94 -76.57
CA GLU A 104 20.78 -35.41 -75.21
C GLU A 104 21.33 -34.28 -74.34
N ILE A 105 22.18 -33.41 -74.89
CA ILE A 105 22.71 -32.23 -74.20
C ILE A 105 21.56 -31.26 -73.85
N ASN A 106 20.62 -31.05 -74.76
CA ASN A 106 19.48 -30.17 -74.50
C ASN A 106 18.52 -30.73 -73.45
N GLU A 107 18.30 -32.05 -73.44
CA GLU A 107 17.45 -32.71 -72.46
C GLU A 107 18.07 -32.68 -71.05
N THR A 108 19.37 -32.96 -70.96
CA THR A 108 20.10 -32.87 -69.69
C THR A 108 20.12 -31.45 -69.13
N LYS A 109 20.35 -30.42 -69.97
CA LYS A 109 20.24 -29.01 -69.58
C LYS A 109 18.84 -28.67 -69.05
N ARG A 110 17.78 -29.05 -69.77
CA ARG A 110 16.39 -28.83 -69.33
C ARG A 110 16.09 -29.46 -67.98
N LYS A 111 16.48 -30.72 -67.77
CA LYS A 111 16.30 -31.43 -66.49
C LYS A 111 17.04 -30.74 -65.33
N HIS A 112 18.21 -30.15 -65.60
CA HIS A 112 18.97 -29.44 -64.58
C HIS A 112 18.34 -28.09 -64.23
N GLU A 113 17.86 -27.35 -65.23
CA GLU A 113 17.18 -26.06 -65.07
C GLU A 113 15.87 -26.22 -64.29
N THR A 114 15.03 -27.20 -64.63
CA THR A 114 13.78 -27.46 -63.89
C THR A 114 14.06 -27.83 -62.43
N ARG A 115 15.06 -28.69 -62.18
CA ARG A 115 15.42 -29.08 -60.81
C ARG A 115 15.96 -27.91 -59.98
N LEU A 116 16.72 -26.98 -60.58
CA LEU A 116 17.20 -25.78 -59.89
C LEU A 116 16.03 -24.86 -59.51
N VAL A 117 15.11 -24.61 -60.44
CA VAL A 117 13.95 -23.73 -60.22
C VAL A 117 13.01 -24.31 -59.15
N GLU A 118 12.76 -25.62 -59.15
CA GLU A 118 11.92 -26.27 -58.14
C GLU A 118 12.55 -26.23 -56.74
N VAL A 119 13.86 -26.42 -56.63
CA VAL A 119 14.58 -26.40 -55.35
C VAL A 119 14.70 -24.98 -54.80
N ASP A 120 14.98 -23.98 -55.64
CA ASP A 120 15.09 -22.59 -55.21
C ASP A 120 13.72 -22.01 -54.84
N SER A 121 12.66 -22.29 -55.62
CA SER A 121 11.30 -21.85 -55.29
C SER A 121 10.75 -22.53 -54.03
N GLY A 122 10.94 -23.84 -53.87
CA GLY A 122 10.49 -24.56 -52.68
C GLY A 122 11.16 -24.08 -51.40
N ARG A 123 12.50 -23.94 -51.40
CA ARG A 123 13.24 -23.43 -50.24
C ARG A 123 12.88 -21.99 -49.92
N GLN A 124 12.73 -21.14 -50.93
CA GLN A 124 12.34 -19.74 -50.73
C GLN A 124 10.96 -19.65 -50.06
N ILE A 125 9.97 -20.39 -50.53
CA ILE A 125 8.62 -20.43 -49.94
C ILE A 125 8.67 -20.94 -48.49
N GLU A 126 9.47 -21.97 -48.21
CA GLU A 126 9.65 -22.46 -46.83
C GLU A 126 10.28 -21.41 -45.91
N TYR A 127 11.27 -20.65 -46.39
CA TYR A 127 11.88 -19.58 -45.61
C TYR A 127 10.92 -18.41 -45.40
N GLU A 128 10.17 -18.01 -46.43
CA GLU A 128 9.13 -16.98 -46.32
C GLU A 128 8.01 -17.40 -45.36
N HIS A 129 7.60 -18.68 -45.40
CA HIS A 129 6.64 -19.23 -44.45
C HIS A 129 7.20 -19.25 -43.01
N LYS A 130 8.43 -19.73 -42.80
CA LYS A 130 9.06 -19.74 -41.47
C LYS A 130 9.24 -18.33 -40.92
N LEU A 131 9.61 -17.37 -41.77
CA LEU A 131 9.75 -15.97 -41.38
C LEU A 131 8.39 -15.35 -41.01
N SER A 132 7.36 -15.56 -41.83
CA SER A 132 6.01 -15.06 -41.53
C SER A 132 5.43 -15.70 -40.27
N GLN A 133 5.65 -16.99 -40.06
CA GLN A 133 5.28 -17.69 -38.83
C GLN A 133 6.01 -17.10 -37.61
N ALA A 134 7.33 -16.92 -37.66
CA ALA A 134 8.08 -16.31 -36.57
C ALA A 134 7.62 -14.88 -36.26
N LEU A 135 7.34 -14.08 -37.29
CA LEU A 135 6.79 -12.73 -37.13
C LEU A 135 5.39 -12.75 -36.49
N GLN A 136 4.56 -13.75 -36.84
CA GLN A 136 3.25 -13.91 -36.26
C GLN A 136 3.34 -14.37 -34.80
N GLU A 137 4.20 -15.32 -34.48
CA GLU A 137 4.46 -15.76 -33.09
C GLU A 137 4.93 -14.59 -32.21
N ILE A 138 5.82 -13.72 -32.72
CA ILE A 138 6.26 -12.51 -32.00
C ILE A 138 5.09 -11.55 -31.76
N ARG A 139 4.23 -11.33 -32.77
CA ARG A 139 3.03 -10.49 -32.61
C ARG A 139 2.07 -11.06 -31.58
N GLU A 140 1.81 -12.36 -31.63
CA GLU A 140 0.92 -13.04 -30.69
C GLU A 140 1.46 -12.98 -29.25
N GLN A 141 2.78 -13.14 -29.07
CA GLN A 141 3.43 -12.98 -27.76
C GLN A 141 3.29 -11.54 -27.24
N HIS A 142 3.52 -10.53 -28.08
CA HIS A 142 3.34 -9.13 -27.69
C HIS A 142 1.88 -8.81 -27.36
N ASP A 143 0.92 -9.27 -28.17
CA ASP A 143 -0.50 -9.08 -27.90
C ASP A 143 -0.92 -9.77 -26.59
N ALA A 144 -0.40 -10.96 -26.30
CA ALA A 144 -0.63 -11.65 -25.04
C ALA A 144 -0.05 -10.88 -23.84
N GLN A 145 1.17 -10.35 -23.95
CA GLN A 145 1.78 -9.52 -22.91
C GLN A 145 0.97 -8.24 -22.67
N VAL A 146 0.54 -7.55 -23.73
CA VAL A 146 -0.28 -6.33 -23.61
C VAL A 146 -1.63 -6.63 -22.93
N LYS A 147 -2.26 -7.77 -23.25
CA LYS A 147 -3.48 -8.22 -22.57
C LYS A 147 -3.25 -8.46 -21.08
N LEU A 148 -2.19 -9.19 -20.73
CA LEU A 148 -1.83 -9.43 -19.33
C LEU A 148 -1.58 -8.12 -18.57
N TYR A 149 -0.77 -7.21 -19.11
CA TYR A 149 -0.54 -5.91 -18.48
C TYR A 149 -1.81 -5.10 -18.32
N LYS A 150 -2.72 -5.14 -19.30
CA LYS A 150 -4.02 -4.47 -19.22
C LYS A 150 -4.89 -5.08 -18.12
N GLU A 151 -4.98 -6.40 -18.04
CA GLU A 151 -5.75 -7.11 -17.01
C GLU A 151 -5.21 -6.83 -15.61
N GLU A 152 -3.89 -6.88 -15.42
CA GLU A 152 -3.22 -6.54 -14.16
C GLU A 152 -3.49 -5.08 -13.78
N LEU A 153 -3.36 -4.13 -14.72
CA LEU A 153 -3.69 -2.74 -14.49
C LEU A 153 -5.16 -2.58 -14.08
N GLU A 154 -6.10 -3.15 -14.83
CA GLU A 154 -7.53 -3.11 -14.48
C GLU A 154 -7.79 -3.70 -13.10
N GLN A 155 -7.14 -4.81 -12.74
CA GLN A 155 -7.30 -5.46 -11.45
C GLN A 155 -6.72 -4.60 -10.31
N THR A 156 -5.56 -3.96 -10.51
CA THR A 156 -5.01 -3.03 -9.51
C THR A 156 -5.87 -1.77 -9.36
N TYR A 157 -6.46 -1.24 -10.43
CA TYR A 157 -7.39 -0.12 -10.34
C TYR A 157 -8.69 -0.52 -9.65
N ARG A 158 -9.25 -1.70 -9.97
CA ARG A 158 -10.45 -2.23 -9.29
C ARG A 158 -10.20 -2.39 -7.80
N THR A 159 -9.11 -3.05 -7.40
CA THR A 159 -8.76 -3.23 -5.98
C THR A 159 -8.52 -1.91 -5.26
N LYS A 160 -7.85 -0.93 -5.88
CA LYS A 160 -7.68 0.41 -5.30
C LYS A 160 -9.02 1.13 -5.13
N LEU A 161 -9.91 1.06 -6.12
CA LEU A 161 -11.23 1.67 -6.05
C LEU A 161 -12.09 1.01 -4.97
N ASP A 162 -12.07 -0.32 -4.89
CA ASP A 162 -12.84 -1.07 -3.89
C ASP A 162 -12.31 -0.81 -2.49
N ASN A 163 -10.98 -0.77 -2.30
CA ASN A 163 -10.37 -0.38 -1.02
C ASN A 163 -10.72 1.06 -0.62
N ALA A 164 -10.72 2.01 -1.58
CA ALA A 164 -11.12 3.39 -1.31
C ALA A 164 -12.60 3.50 -0.93
N LYS A 165 -13.47 2.74 -1.61
CA LYS A 165 -14.89 2.65 -1.27
C LYS A 165 -15.10 2.05 0.12
N LEU A 166 -14.46 0.91 0.42
CA LEU A 166 -14.55 0.26 1.73
C LEU A 166 -14.02 1.17 2.86
N SER A 167 -12.93 1.89 2.62
CA SER A 167 -12.41 2.89 3.57
C SER A 167 -13.39 4.04 3.78
N SER A 168 -14.01 4.55 2.70
CA SER A 168 -15.03 5.59 2.78
C SER A 168 -16.28 5.11 3.52
N GLU A 169 -16.74 3.89 3.25
CA GLU A 169 -17.86 3.26 3.95
C GLU A 169 -17.55 3.06 5.43
N MET A 170 -16.35 2.57 5.77
CA MET A 170 -15.92 2.40 7.15
C MET A 170 -15.88 3.75 7.88
N SER A 171 -15.28 4.77 7.27
CA SER A 171 -15.25 6.15 7.80
C SER A 171 -16.66 6.74 7.97
N ASN A 172 -17.57 6.44 7.04
CA ASN A 172 -18.97 6.85 7.15
C ASN A 172 -19.69 6.13 8.30
N CYS A 173 -19.48 4.82 8.45
CA CYS A 173 -20.02 4.02 9.56
C CYS A 173 -19.50 4.50 10.91
N THR A 174 -18.20 4.76 11.05
CA THR A 174 -17.64 5.30 12.29
C THR A 174 -18.17 6.70 12.58
N ALA A 175 -18.27 7.57 11.57
CA ALA A 175 -18.86 8.89 11.72
C ALA A 175 -20.35 8.83 12.11
N LYS A 176 -21.11 7.84 11.61
CA LYS A 176 -22.50 7.60 12.02
C LYS A 176 -22.58 7.14 13.47
N SER A 177 -21.78 6.17 13.87
CA SER A 177 -21.71 5.68 15.27
C SER A 177 -21.37 6.82 16.23
N VAL A 178 -20.39 7.65 15.90
CA VAL A 178 -20.01 8.81 16.74
C VAL A 178 -21.14 9.85 16.79
N ARG A 179 -21.87 10.09 15.70
CA ARG A 179 -23.05 10.98 15.72
C ARG A 179 -24.17 10.41 16.59
N GLU A 180 -24.43 9.11 16.50
CA GLU A 180 -25.44 8.42 17.31
C GLU A 180 -25.08 8.53 18.80
N GLU A 181 -23.83 8.23 19.19
CA GLU A 181 -23.35 8.39 20.57
C GLU A 181 -23.44 9.85 21.06
N LEU A 182 -23.12 10.82 20.18
CA LEU A 182 -23.26 12.24 20.50
C LEU A 182 -24.72 12.62 20.74
N ASP A 183 -25.64 12.17 19.89
CA ASP A 183 -27.06 12.47 20.02
C ASP A 183 -27.66 11.78 21.27
N GLU A 184 -27.24 10.55 21.59
CA GLU A 184 -27.58 9.89 22.86
C GLU A 184 -27.08 10.69 24.08
N SER A 185 -25.83 11.16 24.03
CA SER A 185 -25.26 11.97 25.10
C SER A 185 -26.01 13.31 25.26
N ARG A 186 -26.43 13.94 24.15
CA ARG A 186 -27.23 15.17 24.16
C ARG A 186 -28.58 14.94 24.82
N VAL A 187 -29.30 13.89 24.43
CA VAL A 187 -30.58 13.52 25.05
C VAL A 187 -30.39 13.22 26.55
N ARG A 188 -29.30 12.54 26.93
CA ARG A 188 -28.97 12.29 28.33
C ARG A 188 -28.70 13.59 29.12
N ILE A 189 -27.98 14.54 28.52
CA ILE A 189 -27.73 15.85 29.14
C ILE A 189 -29.04 16.63 29.29
N GLU A 190 -29.89 16.65 28.27
CA GLU A 190 -31.19 17.33 28.32
C GLU A 190 -32.11 16.75 29.40
N THR A 191 -32.20 15.42 29.47
CA THR A 191 -33.00 14.73 30.50
C THR A 191 -32.48 14.99 31.90
N LEU A 192 -31.17 14.87 32.14
CA LEU A 192 -30.57 15.20 33.45
C LEU A 192 -30.73 16.68 33.80
N SER A 193 -30.60 17.59 32.83
CA SER A 193 -30.81 19.02 33.05
C SER A 193 -32.26 19.32 33.40
N SER A 194 -33.22 18.63 32.78
CA SER A 194 -34.65 18.75 33.10
C SER A 194 -34.96 18.28 34.53
N LEU A 195 -34.35 17.16 34.96
CA LEU A 195 -34.47 16.62 36.32
C LEU A 195 -33.81 17.54 37.35
N LEU A 196 -32.63 18.08 37.04
CA LEU A 196 -31.94 19.03 37.90
C LEU A 196 -32.78 20.29 38.07
N SER A 197 -33.37 20.80 36.99
CA SER A 197 -34.28 21.95 37.05
C SER A 197 -35.54 21.68 37.90
N SER A 198 -36.13 20.47 37.81
CA SER A 198 -37.29 20.13 38.63
C SER A 198 -36.93 20.00 40.12
N LEU A 199 -35.81 19.34 40.45
CA LEU A 199 -35.31 19.24 41.82
C LEU A 199 -34.91 20.60 42.40
N GLN A 200 -34.32 21.49 41.59
CA GLN A 200 -34.03 22.86 42.00
C GLN A 200 -35.31 23.64 42.32
N LYS A 201 -36.37 23.49 41.50
CA LYS A 201 -37.68 24.10 41.78
C LYS A 201 -38.27 23.56 43.07
N GLU A 202 -38.22 22.25 43.27
CA GLU A 202 -38.72 21.62 44.50
C GLU A 202 -37.94 22.09 45.74
N SER A 203 -36.60 22.15 45.65
CA SER A 203 -35.75 22.67 46.73
C SER A 203 -36.10 24.11 47.08
N ARG A 204 -36.32 24.99 46.09
CA ARG A 204 -36.78 26.37 46.33
C ARG A 204 -38.13 26.41 47.05
N VAL A 205 -39.09 25.58 46.64
CA VAL A 205 -40.40 25.49 47.30
C VAL A 205 -40.26 25.05 48.77
N TRP A 206 -39.40 24.06 49.06
CA TRP A 206 -39.14 23.64 50.44
C TRP A 206 -38.41 24.72 51.25
N GLN A 207 -37.45 25.42 50.66
CA GLN A 207 -36.77 26.56 51.30
C GLN A 207 -37.75 27.69 51.64
N ASP A 208 -38.60 28.09 50.70
CA ASP A 208 -39.65 29.08 50.92
C ASP A 208 -40.59 28.62 52.04
N LYS A 209 -40.93 27.33 52.07
CA LYS A 209 -41.80 26.78 53.12
C LYS A 209 -41.15 26.81 54.51
N VAL A 210 -39.86 26.53 54.58
CA VAL A 210 -39.09 26.64 55.83
C VAL A 210 -39.07 28.09 56.29
N GLN A 211 -38.76 29.04 55.40
CA GLN A 211 -38.77 30.47 55.71
C GLN A 211 -40.14 30.94 56.23
N GLU A 212 -41.24 30.55 55.56
CA GLU A 212 -42.60 30.85 56.03
C GLU A 212 -42.85 30.33 57.45
N LEU A 213 -42.44 29.09 57.73
CA LEU A 213 -42.62 28.46 59.05
C LEU A 213 -41.76 29.16 60.12
N GLU A 214 -40.53 29.53 59.80
CA GLU A 214 -39.66 30.30 60.68
C GLU A 214 -40.28 31.67 60.99
N ASP A 215 -40.79 32.39 59.99
CA ASP A 215 -41.48 33.67 60.16
C ASP A 215 -42.75 33.52 61.01
N THR A 216 -43.52 32.44 60.81
CA THR A 216 -44.67 32.15 61.69
C THR A 216 -44.24 31.92 63.14
N LEU A 217 -43.17 31.16 63.36
CA LEU A 217 -42.65 30.87 64.70
C LEU A 217 -42.13 32.14 65.38
N VAL A 218 -41.45 33.02 64.65
CA VAL A 218 -41.01 34.33 65.17
C VAL A 218 -42.21 35.17 65.56
N ARG A 219 -43.23 35.27 64.71
CA ARG A 219 -44.48 35.99 65.01
C ARG A 219 -45.18 35.43 66.26
N GLU A 220 -45.31 34.11 66.39
CA GLU A 220 -45.90 33.48 67.57
C GLU A 220 -45.09 33.75 68.85
N ARG A 221 -43.75 33.71 68.77
CA ARG A 221 -42.87 34.06 69.89
C ARG A 221 -43.01 35.52 70.30
N GLU A 222 -43.11 36.43 69.34
CA GLU A 222 -43.36 37.85 69.60
C GLU A 222 -44.72 38.09 70.23
N ASN A 223 -45.77 37.43 69.73
CA ASN A 223 -47.11 37.49 70.30
C ASN A 223 -47.12 36.97 71.75
N CYS A 224 -46.50 35.82 72.02
CA CYS A 224 -46.37 35.29 73.38
C CYS A 224 -45.61 36.25 74.30
N ARG A 225 -44.53 36.88 73.81
CA ARG A 225 -43.75 37.86 74.58
C ARG A 225 -44.58 39.10 74.90
N LYS A 226 -45.37 39.61 73.94
CA LYS A 226 -46.30 40.74 74.15
C LYS A 226 -47.33 40.39 75.21
N MET A 227 -48.02 39.27 75.07
CA MET A 227 -48.99 38.79 76.06
C MET A 227 -48.37 38.65 77.45
N LEU A 228 -47.15 38.10 77.55
CA LEU A 228 -46.44 37.97 78.82
C LEU A 228 -46.12 39.35 79.43
N SER A 229 -45.65 40.30 78.63
CA SER A 229 -45.38 41.66 79.10
C SER A 229 -46.64 42.40 79.55
N GLU A 230 -47.76 42.20 78.87
CA GLU A 230 -49.07 42.75 79.26
C GLU A 230 -49.51 42.18 80.62
N ARG A 231 -49.39 40.86 80.81
CA ARG A 231 -49.68 40.21 82.10
C ARG A 231 -48.74 40.63 83.22
N GLU A 232 -47.45 40.80 82.93
CA GLU A 232 -46.49 41.34 83.91
C GLU A 232 -46.85 42.77 84.30
N GLY A 233 -47.31 43.58 83.35
CA GLY A 233 -47.87 44.92 83.59
C GLY A 233 -49.09 44.89 84.51
N GLU A 234 -50.11 44.09 84.17
CA GLU A 234 -51.32 43.89 85.01
C GLU A 234 -50.94 43.45 86.44
N MET A 235 -49.99 42.52 86.57
CA MET A 235 -49.51 42.06 87.88
C MET A 235 -48.78 43.15 88.67
N ALA A 236 -48.00 44.00 88.00
CA ALA A 236 -47.34 45.14 88.62
C ALA A 236 -48.36 46.19 89.08
N GLU A 237 -49.38 46.47 88.27
CA GLU A 237 -50.48 47.38 88.61
C GLU A 237 -51.26 46.89 89.84
N ILE A 238 -51.66 45.61 89.89
CA ILE A 238 -52.35 45.03 91.05
C ILE A 238 -51.48 45.08 92.31
N ARG A 239 -50.17 44.80 92.19
CA ARG A 239 -49.25 44.92 93.33
C ARG A 239 -49.13 46.35 93.82
N SER A 240 -49.07 47.32 92.90
CA SER A 240 -49.05 48.75 93.23
C SER A 240 -50.33 49.17 93.96
N GLN A 241 -51.49 48.79 93.45
CA GLN A 241 -52.79 49.03 94.09
C GLN A 241 -52.86 48.39 95.48
N MET A 242 -52.39 47.15 95.64
CA MET A 242 -52.33 46.47 96.94
C MET A 242 -51.41 47.20 97.92
N GLN A 243 -50.23 47.65 97.46
CA GLN A 243 -49.31 48.43 98.29
C GLN A 243 -49.93 49.77 98.69
N GLN A 244 -50.63 50.44 97.78
CA GLN A 244 -51.35 51.67 98.07
C GLN A 244 -52.42 51.43 99.14
N GLN A 245 -53.22 50.38 99.02
CA GLN A 245 -54.19 50.01 100.06
C GLN A 245 -53.53 49.75 101.40
N LEU A 246 -52.39 49.03 101.45
CA LEU A 246 -51.65 48.81 102.69
C LEU A 246 -51.19 50.12 103.33
N ASN A 247 -50.66 51.06 102.53
CA ASN A 247 -50.26 52.37 103.01
C ASN A 247 -51.46 53.18 103.54
N ASP A 248 -52.61 53.13 102.84
CA ASP A 248 -53.84 53.79 103.28
C ASP A 248 -54.36 53.18 104.61
N TYR A 249 -54.27 51.85 104.76
CA TYR A 249 -54.59 51.16 106.02
C TYR A 249 -53.64 51.53 107.16
N GLU A 250 -52.34 51.67 106.90
CA GLU A 250 -51.34 52.10 107.88
C GLU A 250 -51.63 53.54 108.33
N GLN A 251 -51.88 54.46 107.40
CA GLN A 251 -52.30 55.83 107.73
C GLN A 251 -53.60 55.86 108.54
N LEU A 252 -54.58 55.04 108.20
CA LEU A 252 -55.83 54.93 108.96
C LEU A 252 -55.59 54.37 110.37
N LEU A 253 -54.69 53.39 110.50
CA LEU A 253 -54.29 52.84 111.80
C LEU A 253 -53.60 53.91 112.65
N ASP A 254 -52.71 54.72 112.08
CA ASP A 254 -52.04 55.82 112.77
C ASP A 254 -53.06 56.86 113.27
N VAL A 255 -54.03 57.25 112.43
CA VAL A 255 -55.13 58.13 112.85
C VAL A 255 -55.95 57.48 113.97
N LYS A 256 -56.22 56.17 113.89
CA LYS A 256 -56.94 55.44 114.94
C LYS A 256 -56.17 55.43 116.25
N LEU A 257 -54.85 55.22 116.21
CA LEU A 257 -53.98 55.26 117.39
C LEU A 257 -53.96 56.67 118.01
N ALA A 258 -53.89 57.72 117.18
CA ALA A 258 -54.01 59.10 117.65
C ALA A 258 -55.37 59.35 118.35
N LEU A 259 -56.47 58.90 117.75
CA LEU A 259 -57.81 58.99 118.35
C LEU A 259 -57.94 58.18 119.64
N ASP A 260 -57.37 56.98 119.73
CA ASP A 260 -57.34 56.21 120.99
C ASP A 260 -56.57 56.96 122.09
N MET A 261 -55.45 57.60 121.72
CA MET A 261 -54.69 58.44 122.65
C MET A 261 -55.52 59.63 123.14
N GLU A 262 -56.24 60.30 122.25
CA GLU A 262 -57.19 61.37 122.61
C GLU A 262 -58.31 60.86 123.53
N ILE A 263 -58.95 59.73 123.21
CA ILE A 263 -59.98 59.10 124.05
C ILE A 263 -59.43 58.77 125.42
N ASN A 264 -58.23 58.20 125.51
CA ASN A 264 -57.59 57.88 126.79
C ASN A 264 -57.23 59.15 127.58
N ALA A 265 -56.82 60.22 126.90
CA ALA A 265 -56.61 61.51 127.54
C ALA A 265 -57.93 62.09 128.08
N TYR A 266 -59.01 62.05 127.30
CA TYR A 266 -60.35 62.46 127.74
C TYR A 266 -60.84 61.60 128.92
N ARG A 267 -60.65 60.27 128.88
CA ARG A 267 -60.97 59.36 130.00
C ARG A 267 -60.22 59.73 131.27
N LYS A 268 -58.91 59.96 131.19
CA LYS A 268 -58.11 60.40 132.36
C LYS A 268 -58.56 61.75 132.91
N LEU A 269 -58.96 62.69 132.05
CA LEU A 269 -59.48 63.98 132.49
C LEU A 269 -60.82 63.82 133.23
N LEU A 270 -61.69 62.94 132.72
CA LEU A 270 -62.96 62.54 133.35
C LEU A 270 -62.72 61.80 134.66
N GLU A 271 -61.80 60.84 134.72
CA GLU A 271 -61.43 60.14 135.96
C GLU A 271 -60.89 61.11 137.03
N GLY A 272 -60.08 62.10 136.62
CA GLY A 272 -59.62 63.17 137.53
C GLY A 272 -60.74 64.10 138.01
N GLU A 273 -61.75 64.35 137.17
CA GLU A 273 -62.99 65.04 137.57
C GLU A 273 -63.87 64.19 138.49
N GLU A 274 -64.00 62.88 138.23
CA GLU A 274 -64.74 61.91 139.04
C GLU A 274 -64.11 61.74 140.44
N GLU A 275 -62.78 61.73 140.55
CA GLU A 275 -62.04 61.78 141.82
C GLU A 275 -62.29 63.09 142.59
N ARG A 276 -62.33 64.25 141.90
CA ARG A 276 -62.66 65.55 142.51
C ARG A 276 -64.11 65.61 143.01
N LEU A 277 -65.03 64.93 142.32
CA LEU A 277 -66.46 64.90 142.63
C LEU A 277 -66.87 63.75 143.58
N LYS A 278 -65.93 62.93 144.08
CA LYS A 278 -66.18 61.80 145.00
C LYS A 278 -67.29 60.86 144.52
N LEU A 279 -67.33 60.54 143.24
CA LEU A 279 -68.24 59.54 142.68
C LEU A 279 -67.58 58.15 142.78
N THR A 280 -68.18 57.26 143.56
CA THR A 280 -67.71 55.89 143.84
C THR A 280 -67.60 55.05 142.55
N PRO A 281 -66.54 54.24 142.33
CA PRO A 281 -66.32 53.57 141.05
C PRO A 281 -67.27 52.37 140.86
N SER A 282 -67.87 52.26 139.68
CA SER A 282 -68.70 51.12 139.27
C SER A 282 -67.92 50.17 138.35
N PRO A 283 -67.97 48.84 138.56
CA PRO A 283 -67.18 47.88 137.79
C PRO A 283 -67.92 47.31 136.56
N SER A 284 -67.13 46.60 135.73
CA SER A 284 -67.53 45.64 134.68
C SER A 284 -67.79 46.29 133.31
N SER A 285 -67.48 45.71 132.15
CA SER A 285 -67.36 44.28 131.81
C SER A 285 -66.73 44.13 130.43
N ARG A 286 -66.03 42.99 130.21
CA ARG A 286 -65.96 42.15 128.98
C ARG A 286 -65.44 42.86 127.68
N VAL A 287 -64.71 42.18 126.80
CA VAL A 287 -65.28 41.32 125.75
C VAL A 287 -64.16 40.53 125.06
N THR A 288 -64.48 39.26 124.80
CA THR A 288 -63.83 38.25 123.95
C THR A 288 -63.73 38.66 122.47
N VAL A 289 -62.59 38.41 121.80
CA VAL A 289 -62.59 37.96 120.39
C VAL A 289 -61.34 37.11 120.09
N SER A 290 -61.56 35.86 119.71
CA SER A 290 -60.55 34.98 119.10
C SER A 290 -60.46 35.27 117.60
N ARG A 291 -59.25 35.38 117.05
CA ARG A 291 -58.99 35.35 115.60
C ARG A 291 -57.84 34.41 115.28
N ALA A 292 -58.16 33.39 114.49
CA ALA A 292 -57.25 32.37 113.99
C ALA A 292 -56.30 32.94 112.94
N SER A 293 -55.04 32.50 113.00
CA SER A 293 -53.96 32.87 112.07
C SER A 293 -53.85 31.82 110.96
N SER A 294 -53.82 32.29 109.71
CA SER A 294 -53.43 31.52 108.53
C SER A 294 -51.98 31.86 108.17
N SER A 295 -51.16 30.87 107.78
CA SER A 295 -50.02 31.06 106.86
C SER A 295 -49.40 29.69 106.51
N ARG A 296 -49.46 29.31 105.22
CA ARG A 296 -48.44 29.45 104.16
C ARG A 296 -47.36 28.36 104.16
N SER A 297 -47.18 27.76 102.99
CA SER A 297 -45.88 27.24 102.55
C SER A 297 -45.75 27.43 101.04
N VAL A 298 -44.73 28.18 100.62
CA VAL A 298 -44.29 28.34 99.24
C VAL A 298 -42.90 27.69 99.15
N ARG A 299 -42.71 26.79 98.19
CA ARG A 299 -41.42 26.22 97.81
C ARG A 299 -40.98 26.77 96.45
N THR A 300 -39.73 27.17 96.35
CA THR A 300 -39.04 27.52 95.09
C THR A 300 -38.04 26.43 94.71
N THR A 301 -37.92 26.12 93.42
CA THR A 301 -36.86 25.24 92.91
C THR A 301 -36.22 25.77 91.62
N LYS A 302 -34.91 26.01 91.75
CA LYS A 302 -33.76 25.98 90.82
C LYS A 302 -33.97 25.83 89.30
N ARG A 303 -33.18 26.63 88.57
CA ARG A 303 -32.87 26.51 87.13
C ARG A 303 -31.35 26.29 86.96
N LYS A 304 -30.93 25.36 86.10
CA LYS A 304 -29.53 25.00 85.75
C LYS A 304 -29.29 25.34 84.26
N ARG A 305 -28.22 26.06 83.93
CA ARG A 305 -27.81 26.44 82.55
C ARG A 305 -26.64 25.55 82.10
N ARG A 306 -26.67 25.08 80.84
CA ARG A 306 -25.57 24.49 80.05
C ARG A 306 -25.13 25.53 78.99
N ARG A 307 -23.83 25.60 78.69
CA ARG A 307 -23.20 26.22 77.48
C ARG A 307 -22.26 25.14 76.91
N ILE A 308 -22.45 24.68 75.66
CA ILE A 308 -21.92 25.17 74.37
C ILE A 308 -20.39 25.09 74.33
N ASP A 309 -19.89 24.18 73.49
CA ASP A 309 -18.48 23.96 73.17
C ASP A 309 -18.18 24.59 71.80
N VAL A 310 -16.99 25.16 71.67
CA VAL A 310 -16.51 25.93 70.51
C VAL A 310 -15.40 25.14 69.82
N GLU A 311 -15.50 25.10 68.51
CA GLU A 311 -14.63 24.46 67.52
C GLU A 311 -13.27 25.17 67.42
N GLU A 312 -12.16 24.43 67.38
CA GLU A 312 -10.80 24.96 67.18
C GLU A 312 -10.16 24.27 65.96
N SER A 313 -9.81 25.08 64.96
CA SER A 313 -9.18 24.68 63.70
C SER A 313 -7.66 24.84 63.80
N GLU A 314 -6.91 23.76 63.55
CA GLU A 314 -5.46 23.84 63.32
C GLU A 314 -5.15 24.00 61.83
N ALA A 315 -4.18 24.89 61.54
CA ALA A 315 -3.62 25.11 60.22
C ALA A 315 -2.66 23.98 59.83
N SER A 316 -2.79 23.45 58.61
CA SER A 316 -1.81 22.58 57.97
C SER A 316 -1.54 23.06 56.55
N SER A 317 -0.26 23.09 56.16
CA SER A 317 0.19 23.37 54.80
C SER A 317 -0.42 22.35 53.83
N SER A 318 -1.11 22.82 52.80
CA SER A 318 -1.79 21.96 51.84
C SER A 318 -0.85 21.54 50.71
N VAL A 319 -0.21 20.38 50.86
CA VAL A 319 0.35 19.65 49.70
C VAL A 319 -0.81 19.03 48.93
N SER A 320 -1.03 19.47 47.69
CA SER A 320 -2.09 18.92 46.83
C SER A 320 -1.52 17.83 45.92
N ILE A 321 -2.02 16.60 46.06
CA ILE A 321 -1.63 15.45 45.23
C ILE A 321 -2.62 15.35 44.08
N SER A 322 -2.14 15.44 42.85
CA SER A 322 -2.96 15.27 41.65
C SER A 322 -2.71 13.90 41.02
N HIS A 323 -3.79 13.19 40.70
CA HIS A 323 -3.75 11.88 40.07
C HIS A 323 -4.30 11.97 38.64
N SER A 324 -3.53 11.51 37.65
CA SER A 324 -4.00 11.33 36.27
C SER A 324 -4.00 9.85 35.93
N ALA A 325 -5.11 9.33 35.41
CA ALA A 325 -5.24 7.92 35.03
C ALA A 325 -5.88 7.82 33.64
N SER A 326 -5.38 6.90 32.83
CA SER A 326 -5.92 6.55 31.52
C SER A 326 -5.88 5.04 31.33
N ALA A 327 -6.86 4.50 30.63
CA ALA A 327 -6.90 3.10 30.24
C ALA A 327 -7.52 2.99 28.85
N THR A 328 -6.87 2.24 27.97
CA THR A 328 -7.30 1.97 26.60
C THR A 328 -7.98 0.61 26.49
N GLY A 329 -7.83 -0.26 27.50
CA GLY A 329 -8.37 -1.62 27.52
C GLY A 329 -9.18 -1.94 28.79
N ASN A 330 -9.47 -3.24 28.97
CA ASN A 330 -10.35 -3.76 30.02
C ASN A 330 -9.84 -3.58 31.46
N VAL A 331 -8.57 -3.21 31.64
CA VAL A 331 -7.92 -3.14 32.95
C VAL A 331 -7.39 -1.73 33.18
N SER A 332 -7.76 -1.14 34.31
CA SER A 332 -7.30 0.18 34.75
C SER A 332 -6.47 0.09 36.02
N ILE A 333 -5.59 1.08 36.23
CA ILE A 333 -4.81 1.22 37.45
C ILE A 333 -5.65 2.03 38.46
N GLU A 334 -6.25 1.34 39.42
CA GLU A 334 -7.19 1.91 40.38
C GLU A 334 -6.52 2.67 41.52
N GLU A 335 -5.30 2.27 41.92
CA GLU A 335 -4.58 2.96 42.98
C GLU A 335 -3.07 2.70 42.90
N ILE A 336 -2.31 3.73 43.25
CA ILE A 336 -0.88 3.65 43.55
C ILE A 336 -0.74 4.12 44.99
N ASP A 337 -0.20 3.26 45.84
CA ASP A 337 0.02 3.59 47.24
C ASP A 337 1.16 4.60 47.37
N VAL A 338 0.93 5.69 48.09
CA VAL A 338 1.90 6.79 48.27
C VAL A 338 3.15 6.35 49.04
N ASP A 339 3.05 5.33 49.89
CA ASP A 339 4.17 4.73 50.62
C ASP A 339 4.90 3.66 49.79
N GLY A 340 4.48 3.44 48.53
CA GLY A 340 5.07 2.44 47.64
C GLY A 340 4.87 0.99 48.11
N LYS A 341 3.84 0.70 48.93
CA LYS A 341 3.58 -0.66 49.43
C LYS A 341 2.89 -1.54 48.39
N PHE A 342 2.02 -0.97 47.57
CA PHE A 342 1.29 -1.72 46.55
C PHE A 342 0.85 -0.87 45.36
N ILE A 343 0.47 -1.57 44.30
CA ILE A 343 -0.29 -1.02 43.17
C ILE A 343 -1.52 -1.89 42.97
N ARG A 344 -2.68 -1.27 42.75
CA ARG A 344 -3.95 -1.97 42.56
C ARG A 344 -4.49 -1.76 41.16
N LEU A 345 -4.86 -2.87 40.52
CA LEU A 345 -5.53 -2.88 39.23
C LEU A 345 -6.98 -3.34 39.39
N LYS A 346 -7.82 -2.91 38.46
CA LYS A 346 -9.21 -3.35 38.36
C LYS A 346 -9.54 -3.71 36.92
N ASN A 347 -10.16 -4.88 36.74
CA ASN A 347 -10.85 -5.17 35.49
C ASN A 347 -12.18 -4.44 35.51
N THR A 348 -12.32 -3.45 34.63
CA THR A 348 -13.53 -2.61 34.51
C THR A 348 -14.51 -3.17 33.48
N SER A 349 -14.18 -4.28 32.82
CA SER A 349 -15.06 -4.96 31.87
C SER A 349 -15.90 -6.05 32.54
N GLU A 350 -16.92 -6.49 31.81
CA GLU A 350 -17.77 -7.64 32.16
C GLU A 350 -17.18 -8.98 31.73
N GLN A 351 -15.98 -8.98 31.13
CA GLN A 351 -15.31 -10.19 30.63
C GLN A 351 -14.04 -10.50 31.44
N ASP A 352 -13.73 -11.78 31.57
CA ASP A 352 -12.48 -12.22 32.20
C ASP A 352 -11.28 -11.85 31.32
N GLN A 353 -10.29 -11.16 31.89
CA GLN A 353 -9.11 -10.72 31.17
C GLN A 353 -7.91 -11.64 31.44
N PRO A 354 -7.42 -12.42 30.45
CA PRO A 354 -6.15 -13.09 30.59
C PRO A 354 -5.01 -12.06 30.59
N MET A 355 -4.16 -12.12 31.61
CA MET A 355 -3.01 -11.20 31.77
C MET A 355 -1.68 -11.92 31.57
N GLY A 356 -1.69 -13.13 31.00
CA GLY A 356 -0.48 -13.90 30.76
C GLY A 356 0.51 -13.11 29.91
N GLY A 357 1.71 -12.88 30.42
CA GLY A 357 2.76 -12.13 29.72
C GLY A 357 2.61 -10.60 29.77
N TRP A 358 1.62 -10.07 30.48
CA TRP A 358 1.50 -8.63 30.69
C TRP A 358 2.57 -8.12 31.66
N GLU A 359 2.93 -6.85 31.52
CA GLU A 359 3.97 -6.22 32.32
C GLU A 359 3.46 -4.92 32.94
N MET A 360 3.72 -4.74 34.24
CA MET A 360 3.50 -3.48 34.93
C MET A 360 4.85 -2.82 35.18
N ILE A 361 5.01 -1.61 34.65
CA ILE A 361 6.25 -0.85 34.69
C ILE A 361 5.99 0.43 35.48
N ARG A 362 6.72 0.59 36.59
CA ARG A 362 6.73 1.82 37.38
C ARG A 362 7.98 2.62 37.08
N LYS A 363 7.84 3.93 36.85
CA LYS A 363 8.92 4.91 36.65
C LYS A 363 8.83 5.98 37.75
N ILE A 364 9.96 6.24 38.39
CA ILE A 364 10.17 7.33 39.36
C ILE A 364 11.51 7.96 38.98
N GLY A 365 11.49 9.20 38.47
CA GLY A 365 12.66 9.80 37.81
C GLY A 365 13.23 8.86 36.73
N ASP A 366 14.54 8.61 36.79
CA ASP A 366 15.23 7.70 35.86
C ASP A 366 15.16 6.21 36.25
N THR A 367 14.62 5.90 37.44
CA THR A 367 14.55 4.52 37.90
C THR A 367 13.26 3.86 37.43
N SER A 368 13.38 2.69 36.78
CA SER A 368 12.22 1.87 36.38
C SER A 368 12.22 0.49 37.03
N ALA A 369 11.04 0.01 37.39
CA ALA A 369 10.84 -1.27 38.05
C ALA A 369 9.70 -2.02 37.35
N ARG A 370 9.88 -3.32 37.07
CA ARG A 370 8.98 -4.11 36.21
C ARG A 370 8.49 -5.39 36.88
N TYR A 371 7.18 -5.55 36.95
CA TYR A 371 6.50 -6.77 37.38
C TYR A 371 5.85 -7.47 36.18
N ARG A 372 5.97 -8.80 36.09
CA ARG A 372 5.38 -9.60 35.01
C ARG A 372 4.36 -10.58 35.56
N TYR A 373 3.18 -10.61 34.96
CA TYR A 373 2.11 -11.54 35.32
C TYR A 373 2.44 -12.96 34.82
N THR A 374 2.11 -13.97 35.63
CA THR A 374 2.30 -15.37 35.23
C THR A 374 1.37 -15.74 34.06
N SER A 375 1.81 -16.66 33.20
CA SER A 375 1.09 -17.03 31.96
C SER A 375 -0.34 -17.53 32.17
N ARG A 376 -0.67 -18.03 33.37
CA ARG A 376 -2.01 -18.54 33.72
C ARG A 376 -2.86 -17.55 34.50
N TYR A 377 -2.36 -16.35 34.76
CA TYR A 377 -3.11 -15.37 35.55
C TYR A 377 -4.26 -14.77 34.73
N VAL A 378 -5.47 -14.86 35.29
CA VAL A 378 -6.70 -14.30 34.72
C VAL A 378 -7.32 -13.37 35.76
N LEU A 379 -7.57 -12.12 35.38
CA LEU A 379 -8.28 -11.15 36.20
C LEU A 379 -9.75 -11.17 35.82
N LYS A 380 -10.60 -11.69 36.72
CA LYS A 380 -12.02 -11.86 36.40
C LYS A 380 -12.75 -10.54 36.18
N ALA A 381 -13.88 -10.59 35.50
CA ALA A 381 -14.79 -9.45 35.32
C ALA A 381 -15.06 -8.74 36.67
N GLY A 382 -14.90 -7.41 36.70
CA GLY A 382 -15.09 -6.59 37.91
C GLY A 382 -14.08 -6.82 39.05
N GLN A 383 -13.15 -7.76 38.92
CA GLN A 383 -12.22 -8.13 39.97
C GLN A 383 -11.08 -7.12 40.09
N THR A 384 -10.65 -6.88 41.34
CA THR A 384 -9.42 -6.15 41.66
C THR A 384 -8.28 -7.09 42.03
N VAL A 385 -7.07 -6.71 41.64
CA VAL A 385 -5.84 -7.35 42.09
C VAL A 385 -4.89 -6.31 42.66
N THR A 386 -4.36 -6.61 43.83
CA THR A 386 -3.34 -5.79 44.48
C THR A 386 -2.00 -6.52 44.43
N ILE A 387 -0.99 -5.85 43.90
CA ILE A 387 0.36 -6.35 43.82
C ILE A 387 1.18 -5.67 44.91
N TRP A 388 1.46 -6.42 45.96
CA TRP A 388 2.19 -5.97 47.14
C TRP A 388 3.70 -6.12 46.95
N ALA A 389 4.47 -5.17 47.47
CA ALA A 389 5.90 -5.34 47.66
C ALA A 389 6.19 -6.42 48.72
N ALA A 390 7.38 -7.03 48.68
CA ALA A 390 7.76 -8.14 49.56
C ALA A 390 7.74 -7.78 51.06
N ASN A 391 8.00 -6.52 51.42
CA ASN A 391 8.04 -6.07 52.81
C ASN A 391 6.71 -5.51 53.34
N ALA A 392 5.63 -5.54 52.53
CA ALA A 392 4.38 -4.88 52.89
C ALA A 392 3.62 -5.57 54.04
N GLY A 393 4.13 -6.70 54.55
CA GLY A 393 3.54 -7.43 55.68
C GLY A 393 2.26 -8.19 55.36
N VAL A 394 1.91 -8.31 54.07
CA VAL A 394 0.69 -9.00 53.60
C VAL A 394 1.03 -10.41 53.11
N THR A 395 0.16 -11.38 53.39
CA THR A 395 0.32 -12.77 52.92
C THR A 395 -0.29 -12.94 51.52
N ALA A 396 0.40 -13.67 50.64
CA ALA A 396 -0.07 -13.89 49.27
C ALA A 396 -1.37 -14.69 49.26
N SER A 397 -2.39 -14.19 48.57
CA SER A 397 -3.67 -14.86 48.34
C SER A 397 -4.11 -14.65 46.89
N PRO A 398 -3.49 -15.38 45.93
CA PRO A 398 -3.92 -15.34 44.54
C PRO A 398 -5.38 -15.80 44.38
N PRO A 399 -6.16 -15.20 43.47
CA PRO A 399 -5.73 -14.21 42.47
C PRO A 399 -5.71 -12.75 42.98
N THR A 400 -6.32 -12.41 44.10
CA THR A 400 -6.56 -11.00 44.50
C THR A 400 -5.36 -10.30 45.13
N HIS A 401 -4.49 -11.02 45.84
CA HIS A 401 -3.29 -10.45 46.44
C HIS A 401 -2.03 -11.18 45.97
N LEU A 402 -1.29 -10.52 45.09
CA LEU A 402 -0.02 -10.99 44.56
C LEU A 402 1.13 -10.32 45.32
N ILE A 403 2.25 -11.03 45.47
CA ILE A 403 3.46 -10.47 46.09
C ILE A 403 4.58 -10.43 45.06
N TRP A 404 5.19 -9.27 44.90
CA TRP A 404 6.41 -9.09 44.15
C TRP A 404 7.63 -9.46 45.00
N ARG A 405 7.87 -10.77 45.12
CA ARG A 405 8.84 -11.34 46.09
C ARG A 405 10.28 -10.82 45.96
N ASN A 406 10.66 -10.34 44.78
CA ASN A 406 12.03 -9.90 44.48
C ASN A 406 12.22 -8.39 44.66
N GLN A 407 11.23 -7.66 45.16
CA GLN A 407 11.32 -6.21 45.41
C GLN A 407 10.69 -5.84 46.74
N ASN A 408 11.46 -5.11 47.54
CA ASN A 408 11.05 -4.69 48.87
C ASN A 408 10.21 -3.41 48.86
N SER A 409 9.97 -2.75 47.72
CA SER A 409 9.06 -1.61 47.65
C SER A 409 8.73 -1.34 46.18
N TRP A 410 7.57 -0.75 45.92
CA TRP A 410 7.29 -0.09 44.64
C TRP A 410 8.01 1.26 44.53
N GLY A 411 8.58 1.78 45.62
CA GLY A 411 9.29 3.05 45.69
C GLY A 411 8.37 4.23 45.94
N THR A 412 8.89 5.23 46.64
CA THR A 412 8.23 6.49 46.99
C THR A 412 8.92 7.64 46.24
N GLY A 413 8.18 8.59 45.69
CA GLY A 413 8.74 9.74 44.98
C GLY A 413 7.69 10.78 44.58
N GLU A 414 8.15 11.97 44.21
CA GLU A 414 7.30 13.12 43.86
C GLU A 414 6.57 12.97 42.51
N ASP A 415 7.09 12.16 41.59
CA ASP A 415 6.43 11.85 40.32
C ASP A 415 6.48 10.35 40.06
N VAL A 416 5.42 9.64 40.45
CA VAL A 416 5.29 8.20 40.19
C VAL A 416 4.42 8.00 38.98
N LYS A 417 4.97 7.40 37.92
CA LYS A 417 4.24 6.97 36.73
C LYS A 417 4.22 5.45 36.64
N VAL A 418 3.04 4.86 36.58
CA VAL A 418 2.84 3.42 36.39
C VAL A 418 2.18 3.20 35.04
N VAL A 419 2.71 2.27 34.27
CA VAL A 419 2.22 1.87 32.95
C VAL A 419 1.99 0.37 32.95
N LEU A 420 0.86 -0.05 32.42
CA LEU A 420 0.51 -1.44 32.18
C LEU A 420 0.63 -1.72 30.68
N LYS A 421 1.42 -2.74 30.33
CA LYS A 421 1.61 -3.21 28.95
C LYS A 421 1.03 -4.59 28.76
N ASN A 422 0.38 -4.81 27.62
CA ASN A 422 -0.11 -6.13 27.23
C ASN A 422 1.04 -7.06 26.78
N SER A 423 0.72 -8.31 26.43
CA SER A 423 1.71 -9.29 25.97
C SER A 423 2.41 -8.93 24.66
N GLN A 424 1.87 -7.96 23.90
CA GLN A 424 2.47 -7.42 22.67
C GLN A 424 3.34 -6.18 22.92
N GLY A 425 3.41 -5.69 24.18
CA GLY A 425 4.19 -4.52 24.56
C GLY A 425 3.45 -3.18 24.39
N GLU A 426 2.17 -3.19 24.04
CA GLU A 426 1.34 -2.00 23.88
C GLU A 426 0.88 -1.48 25.24
N GLU A 427 0.85 -0.15 25.41
CA GLU A 427 0.41 0.50 26.63
C GLU A 427 -1.12 0.53 26.71
N VAL A 428 -1.67 -0.18 27.69
CA VAL A 428 -3.13 -0.38 27.84
C VAL A 428 -3.71 0.35 29.04
N ALA A 429 -2.88 0.73 30.01
CA ALA A 429 -3.25 1.66 31.06
C ALA A 429 -2.05 2.44 31.59
N GLN A 430 -2.28 3.66 32.03
CA GLN A 430 -1.28 4.48 32.69
C GLN A 430 -1.92 5.21 33.87
N ARG A 431 -1.16 5.40 34.94
CA ARG A 431 -1.51 6.32 36.01
C ARG A 431 -0.27 7.05 36.51
N SER A 432 -0.39 8.36 36.68
CA SER A 432 0.65 9.21 37.25
C SER A 432 0.15 9.94 38.50
N THR A 433 1.04 10.15 39.46
CA THR A 433 0.79 10.96 40.66
C THR A 433 1.81 12.09 40.72
N VAL A 434 1.35 13.34 40.73
CA VAL A 434 2.18 14.55 40.76
C VAL A 434 1.88 15.33 42.03
N PHE A 435 2.91 15.63 42.83
CA PHE A 435 2.81 16.40 44.07
C PHE A 435 3.01 17.89 43.76
N LYS A 436 2.02 18.74 44.09
CA LYS A 436 2.12 20.19 43.92
C LYS A 436 2.17 20.87 45.29
N THR A 437 3.35 21.41 45.61
CA THR A 437 3.59 22.24 46.81
C THR A 437 3.39 23.70 46.43
N THR A 438 2.47 24.40 47.09
CA THR A 438 2.31 25.85 46.95
C THR A 438 3.13 26.53 48.05
N ILE A 439 4.21 27.21 47.67
CA ILE A 439 4.93 28.14 48.54
C ILE A 439 4.34 29.52 48.27
N HIS A 440 3.80 30.17 49.30
CA HIS A 440 3.44 31.59 49.22
C HIS A 440 4.73 32.41 49.38
N GLU A 441 5.32 32.82 48.26
CA GLU A 441 6.24 33.96 48.23
C GLU A 441 5.61 35.08 47.40
N GLY A 442 5.79 36.29 47.92
CA GLY A 442 5.02 37.49 47.60
C GLY A 442 5.29 38.10 46.23
N GLU A 443 4.40 39.05 45.95
CA GLU A 443 4.37 40.02 44.87
C GLU A 443 5.75 40.61 44.54
N GLU A 444 6.15 40.57 43.26
CA GLU A 444 6.72 41.74 42.56
C GLU A 444 6.32 41.70 41.08
N GLU A 445 5.91 42.86 40.58
CA GLU A 445 5.39 43.15 39.25
C GLU A 445 6.51 43.47 38.24
N ASN A 446 6.17 43.36 36.94
CA ASN A 446 6.75 44.03 35.76
C ASN A 446 8.12 43.49 35.28
N GLU A 447 8.45 43.42 33.99
CA GLU A 447 7.98 44.13 32.79
C GLU A 447 8.36 43.32 31.53
N ASP A 448 7.73 43.63 30.40
CA ASP A 448 7.80 42.96 29.10
C ASP A 448 9.22 42.83 28.48
N GLU A 449 9.47 41.74 27.76
CA GLU A 449 10.34 41.73 26.56
C GLU A 449 9.94 40.54 25.65
N GLU A 450 9.35 40.85 24.49
CA GLU A 450 9.16 39.92 23.37
C GLU A 450 10.50 39.71 22.65
N GLU A 451 11.04 38.50 22.68
CA GLU A 451 12.16 38.09 21.83
C GLU A 451 11.73 36.99 20.84
N ILE A 452 11.72 37.37 19.56
CA ILE A 452 11.48 36.51 18.40
C ILE A 452 12.77 35.73 18.11
N ILE A 453 12.75 34.41 18.27
CA ILE A 453 13.85 33.53 17.84
C ILE A 453 13.52 32.94 16.48
N VAL A 454 14.36 33.27 15.49
CA VAL A 454 14.41 32.71 14.14
C VAL A 454 15.23 31.41 14.20
N GLU A 455 14.65 30.30 13.75
CA GLU A 455 15.31 29.00 13.60
C GLU A 455 16.27 29.01 12.39
N GLU A 456 17.56 28.73 12.62
CA GLU A 456 18.51 28.34 11.58
C GLU A 456 18.57 26.81 11.46
N GLU A 457 18.20 26.30 10.28
CA GLU A 457 18.35 24.89 9.87
C GLU A 457 19.78 24.62 9.37
N ASP A 458 20.53 23.78 10.07
CA ASP A 458 21.78 23.20 9.59
C ASP A 458 21.51 21.93 8.75
N GLN A 459 21.60 22.05 7.43
CA GLN A 459 21.64 20.91 6.49
C GLN A 459 23.08 20.47 6.23
N GLN A 460 23.44 19.29 6.73
CA GLN A 460 24.74 18.66 6.53
C GLN A 460 24.78 17.91 5.19
N VAL A 461 25.41 18.51 4.17
CA VAL A 461 25.66 17.90 2.86
C VAL A 461 26.91 17.02 2.92
N HIS A 462 26.73 15.71 2.80
CA HIS A 462 27.81 14.73 2.64
C HIS A 462 28.22 14.64 1.16
N VAL A 463 29.43 15.10 0.85
CA VAL A 463 30.07 14.99 -0.47
C VAL A 463 30.74 13.62 -0.59
N ASN A 464 30.31 12.80 -1.57
CA ASN A 464 31.04 11.61 -2.00
C ASN A 464 31.60 11.84 -3.41
N CYS A 465 32.92 11.95 -3.50
CA CYS A 465 33.68 11.92 -4.75
C CYS A 465 33.92 10.47 -5.19
N CYS A 466 33.67 10.17 -6.47
CA CYS A 466 34.31 9.06 -7.20
C CYS A 466 35.26 9.65 -8.26
N PRO A 467 36.44 9.05 -8.48
CA PRO A 467 37.33 9.45 -9.57
C PRO A 467 37.02 8.66 -10.85
N THR A 468 36.98 9.34 -11.99
CA THR A 468 36.98 8.70 -13.30
C THR A 468 38.33 9.01 -13.97
N GLU A 469 39.12 7.96 -14.17
CA GLU A 469 40.34 8.00 -14.95
C GLU A 469 40.03 8.16 -16.44
N VAL A 470 40.91 8.93 -17.09
CA VAL A 470 40.99 9.17 -18.53
C VAL A 470 41.91 8.13 -19.13
N ILE A 471 41.41 7.28 -20.04
CA ILE A 471 42.11 6.77 -21.24
C ILE A 471 41.09 6.71 -22.37
#